data_AF-A0A923XB23-F1
#
_entry.id   AF-A0A923XB23-F1
#
_cell.length_a   1.000
_cell.length_b   1.000
_cell.length_c   1.000
_cell.angle_alpha   90.00
_cell.angle_beta   90.00
_cell.angle_gamma   90.00
#
_symmetry.space_group_name_H-M   'P 1'
#
loop_
_entity.id
_entity.type
_entity.pdbx_description
1 polymer ?
#
loop_
_entity_poly.entity_id
_entity_poly.type
_entity_poly.pdbx_seq_one_letter_code
_entity_poly.pdbx_strand_id
1 'polypeptide(L)'
;MSKNEYCFLLLIFVSSFVASCSEKSNTEKAEGSVSVQIPVQDSADAYSLKTVTLLGIADMKTVAGSFTKFFYSPGSTGSELTGKAPMAHFAETGSVFFPTDYISAQMATIYYHMQNLAAFDNQIGAGSVNTWPRAVGLETIIKEEDGFRKNNAFYDGQTDAMMFVPFTNQDLPISVNAGIIAHEHFHSLFYKLVLKTAVQNNKVLTNAASIHDGASLELKPASKMQNQNTEAVQKVQLYNEAYLRGVNEGIADFWGWTYTEDINFMKWSLPAYVGDRTLALSESGIGRYQTKSGIEIQIDNFQATSSEIHNSIMSYSYTVGTPHARFLKMLTNIYANETKATIANAKLKVAQDVILFLKSLQQNLTSLKDDQGLAADGLFQFMADQRAKDKTMTDQTCQFLAKYLNYAAEKSQVKCETKDNQVVLTSTSSVASK
;
A
#
# COMPACT_ATOMS: atom_id res chain seq x y z
N MET A 1 -18.17 60.93 -54.28
CA MET A 1 -17.43 61.92 -53.46
C MET A 1 -17.40 61.38 -52.03
N SER A 2 -16.30 61.16 -51.30
CA SER A 2 -14.84 61.22 -51.44
C SER A 2 -14.29 60.34 -50.30
N LYS A 3 -13.43 59.34 -50.55
CA LYS A 3 -11.96 59.36 -50.32
C LYS A 3 -11.53 59.92 -48.96
N ASN A 4 -10.89 59.07 -48.15
CA ASN A 4 -9.61 59.26 -47.42
C ASN A 4 -9.34 57.98 -46.60
N GLU A 5 -8.40 57.12 -47.02
CA GLU A 5 -6.96 57.19 -46.75
C GLU A 5 -6.61 56.87 -45.29
N TYR A 6 -6.22 55.62 -45.02
CA TYR A 6 -5.13 55.35 -44.06
C TYR A 6 -4.24 54.19 -44.53
N CYS A 7 -2.96 54.55 -44.57
CA CYS A 7 -1.78 53.85 -45.05
C CYS A 7 -1.60 52.40 -44.59
N PHE A 8 -1.30 51.56 -45.58
CA PHE A 8 -0.09 50.75 -45.70
C PHE A 8 0.88 50.81 -44.51
N LEU A 9 0.95 49.72 -43.75
CA LEU A 9 2.17 49.28 -43.08
C LEU A 9 2.28 47.76 -43.25
N LEU A 10 2.82 47.41 -44.42
CA LEU A 10 3.19 46.06 -44.82
C LEU A 10 4.47 45.69 -44.06
N LEU A 11 4.30 45.24 -42.81
CA LEU A 11 5.41 44.73 -41.99
C LEU A 11 5.70 43.31 -42.47
N ILE A 12 6.75 43.20 -43.29
CA ILE A 12 7.34 41.96 -43.76
C ILE A 12 7.81 41.19 -42.53
N PHE A 13 6.96 40.31 -42.00
CA PHE A 13 7.37 39.26 -41.08
C PHE A 13 8.16 38.25 -41.91
N VAL A 14 9.47 38.50 -42.04
CA VAL A 14 10.44 37.53 -42.51
C VAL A 14 10.34 36.34 -41.57
N SER A 15 9.57 35.34 -42.01
CA SER A 15 9.52 34.01 -41.41
C SER A 15 10.91 33.40 -41.52
N SER A 16 11.75 33.74 -40.55
CA SER A 16 12.94 32.98 -40.23
C SER A 16 12.46 31.69 -39.60
N PHE A 17 12.02 30.74 -40.44
CA PHE A 17 12.04 29.32 -40.12
C PHE A 17 13.53 28.96 -39.97
N VAL A 18 14.09 29.33 -38.82
CA VAL A 18 15.34 28.75 -38.35
C VAL A 18 14.98 27.29 -38.13
N ALA A 19 15.28 26.47 -39.14
CA ALA A 19 15.35 25.03 -39.02
C ALA A 19 16.50 24.73 -38.04
N SER A 20 16.25 24.97 -36.76
CA SER A 20 17.08 24.47 -35.68
C SER A 20 16.91 22.97 -35.72
N CYS A 21 17.83 22.30 -36.40
CA CYS A 21 18.07 20.89 -36.19
C CYS A 21 18.50 20.77 -34.73
N SER A 22 17.55 20.65 -33.81
CA SER A 22 17.86 20.37 -32.41
C SER A 22 18.64 19.07 -32.41
N GLU A 23 19.84 19.07 -31.85
CA GLU A 23 20.60 17.86 -31.60
C GLU A 23 19.65 16.80 -31.01
N LYS A 24 19.73 15.57 -31.54
CA LYS A 24 18.93 14.47 -31.00
C LYS A 24 19.19 14.41 -29.50
N SER A 25 18.11 14.55 -28.72
CA SER A 25 18.14 14.50 -27.25
C SER A 25 19.02 13.34 -26.77
N ASN A 26 19.89 13.60 -25.78
CA ASN A 26 20.77 12.57 -25.20
C ASN A 26 20.00 11.47 -24.45
N THR A 27 18.67 11.56 -24.36
CA THR A 27 17.79 10.55 -23.73
C THR A 27 18.07 9.14 -24.28
N GLU A 28 18.40 8.98 -25.57
CA GLU A 28 18.68 7.65 -26.16
C GLU A 28 19.99 7.01 -25.68
N LYS A 29 20.87 7.76 -25.02
CA LYS A 29 22.18 7.30 -24.54
C LYS A 29 22.32 7.33 -23.02
N ALA A 30 21.33 7.87 -22.30
CA ALA A 30 21.40 8.02 -20.86
C ALA A 30 21.14 6.68 -20.16
N GLU A 31 22.18 6.15 -19.50
CA GLU A 31 22.17 4.89 -18.74
C GLU A 31 22.92 5.05 -17.40
N GLY A 32 22.75 4.08 -16.50
CA GLY A 32 23.37 4.10 -15.17
C GLY A 32 22.66 5.02 -14.18
N SER A 33 23.36 6.03 -13.69
CA SER A 33 22.82 7.01 -12.74
C SER A 33 22.46 8.30 -13.47
N VAL A 34 21.17 8.64 -13.50
CA VAL A 34 20.63 9.77 -14.26
C VAL A 34 20.00 10.78 -13.31
N SER A 35 20.36 12.06 -13.42
CA SER A 35 19.74 13.13 -12.63
C SER A 35 18.47 13.64 -13.29
N VAL A 36 17.35 13.64 -12.55
CA VAL A 36 16.04 14.06 -13.05
C VAL A 36 15.37 14.99 -12.06
N GLN A 37 14.69 16.03 -12.53
CA GLN A 37 13.86 16.88 -11.68
C GLN A 37 12.42 16.37 -11.65
N ILE A 38 11.95 15.96 -10.47
CA ILE A 38 10.59 15.44 -10.26
C ILE A 38 9.95 16.06 -9.00
N PRO A 39 8.61 16.05 -8.89
CA PRO A 39 7.93 16.32 -7.63
C PRO A 39 8.29 15.26 -6.59
N VAL A 40 8.73 15.70 -5.42
CA VAL A 40 9.01 14.83 -4.26
C VAL A 40 8.41 15.47 -3.02
N GLN A 41 7.89 14.64 -2.13
CA GLN A 41 7.46 15.09 -0.81
C GLN A 41 8.68 15.53 -0.01
N ASP A 42 8.76 16.82 0.33
CA ASP A 42 9.89 17.38 1.09
C ASP A 42 9.66 17.36 2.60
N SER A 43 8.38 17.31 3.00
CA SER A 43 7.90 17.32 4.38
C SER A 43 6.50 16.73 4.43
N ALA A 44 5.97 16.50 5.63
CA ALA A 44 4.59 16.04 5.80
C ALA A 44 3.54 17.00 5.18
N ASP A 45 3.91 18.25 4.91
CA ASP A 45 2.99 19.32 4.51
C ASP A 45 3.31 19.95 3.14
N ALA A 46 4.28 19.43 2.39
CA ALA A 46 4.58 19.98 1.07
C ALA A 46 5.20 18.97 0.08
N TYR A 47 4.98 19.26 -1.20
CA TYR A 47 5.68 18.68 -2.34
C TYR A 47 6.44 19.79 -3.04
N SER A 48 7.67 19.52 -3.45
CA SER A 48 8.46 20.44 -4.28
C SER A 48 9.22 19.70 -5.36
N LEU A 49 9.55 20.42 -6.45
CA LEU A 49 10.43 19.88 -7.49
C LEU A 49 11.85 19.73 -6.92
N LYS A 50 12.38 18.51 -6.95
CA LYS A 50 13.74 18.18 -6.52
C LYS A 50 14.48 17.50 -7.67
N THR A 51 15.76 17.86 -7.82
CA THR A 51 16.68 17.06 -8.62
C THR A 51 17.06 15.82 -7.81
N VAL A 52 16.65 14.65 -8.29
CA VAL A 52 16.98 13.35 -7.71
C VAL A 52 17.87 12.56 -8.67
N THR A 53 18.45 11.46 -8.18
CA THR A 53 19.20 10.52 -9.02
C THR A 53 18.40 9.22 -9.17
N LEU A 54 18.08 8.87 -10.41
CA LEU A 54 17.55 7.56 -10.78
C LEU A 54 18.71 6.60 -10.97
N LEU A 55 18.73 5.51 -10.20
CA LEU A 55 19.83 4.54 -10.17
C LEU A 55 19.56 3.36 -11.11
N GLY A 56 20.60 2.86 -11.77
CA GLY A 56 20.52 1.63 -12.57
C GLY A 56 19.54 1.70 -13.74
N ILE A 57 19.40 2.88 -14.35
CA ILE A 57 18.64 3.09 -15.59
C ILE A 57 19.33 2.34 -16.72
N ALA A 58 18.58 1.49 -17.41
CA ALA A 58 19.05 0.80 -18.61
C ALA A 58 18.60 1.51 -19.89
N ASP A 59 17.42 2.15 -19.86
CA ASP A 59 16.90 2.93 -20.97
C ASP A 59 16.06 4.11 -20.45
N MET A 60 16.60 5.33 -20.58
CA MET A 60 15.89 6.55 -20.18
C MET A 60 14.70 6.89 -21.08
N LYS A 61 14.66 6.39 -22.33
CA LYS A 61 13.53 6.58 -23.25
C LYS A 61 12.25 5.91 -22.73
N THR A 62 12.38 4.80 -22.02
CA THR A 62 11.26 4.11 -21.37
C THR A 62 11.32 4.18 -19.84
N VAL A 63 12.29 4.92 -19.30
CA VAL A 63 12.63 5.00 -17.87
C VAL A 63 12.64 3.60 -17.23
N ALA A 64 13.26 2.64 -17.93
CA ALA A 64 13.34 1.25 -17.50
C ALA A 64 14.74 0.96 -16.97
N GLY A 65 14.83 0.04 -16.00
CA GLY A 65 16.11 -0.26 -15.37
C GLY A 65 16.00 -1.36 -14.32
N SER A 66 16.83 -1.26 -13.29
CA SER A 66 16.94 -2.28 -12.24
C SER A 66 15.69 -2.38 -11.36
N PHE A 67 14.91 -1.30 -11.26
CA PHE A 67 13.82 -1.21 -10.28
C PHE A 67 12.41 -1.28 -10.89
N THR A 68 12.20 -0.75 -12.10
CA THR A 68 10.89 -0.80 -12.74
C THR A 68 10.95 -1.07 -14.24
N LYS A 69 9.84 -1.61 -14.76
CA LYS A 69 9.52 -1.75 -16.17
C LYS A 69 8.09 -1.27 -16.38
N PHE A 70 7.91 -0.24 -17.20
CA PHE A 70 6.61 0.38 -17.43
C PHE A 70 5.86 -0.23 -18.62
N PHE A 71 4.54 -0.26 -18.53
CA PHE A 71 3.60 -0.66 -19.57
C PHE A 71 2.49 0.39 -19.67
N TYR A 72 2.14 0.81 -20.88
CA TYR A 72 1.09 1.79 -21.11
C TYR A 72 -0.21 1.12 -21.51
N SER A 73 -1.31 1.48 -20.82
CA SER A 73 -2.63 0.87 -20.92
C SER A 73 -2.54 -0.65 -21.06
N PRO A 74 -1.89 -1.34 -20.11
CA PRO A 74 -1.61 -2.75 -20.26
C PRO A 74 -2.88 -3.58 -20.28
N GLY A 75 -2.84 -4.65 -21.05
CA GLY A 75 -3.66 -5.84 -20.81
C GLY A 75 -2.84 -6.88 -20.06
N SER A 76 -3.36 -8.09 -19.97
CA SER A 76 -2.64 -9.21 -19.38
C SER A 76 -2.93 -10.51 -20.11
N THR A 77 -1.93 -11.39 -20.14
CA THR A 77 -2.03 -12.74 -20.70
C THR A 77 -1.45 -13.70 -19.67
N GLY A 78 -2.31 -14.45 -18.99
CA GLY A 78 -1.90 -15.32 -17.89
C GLY A 78 -1.41 -14.51 -16.68
N SER A 79 -0.14 -14.69 -16.31
CA SER A 79 0.52 -13.99 -15.19
C SER A 79 1.42 -12.85 -15.64
N GLU A 80 1.34 -12.42 -16.89
CA GLU A 80 2.21 -11.37 -17.44
C GLU A 80 1.38 -10.18 -17.93
N LEU A 81 1.94 -8.98 -17.74
CA LEU A 81 1.44 -7.79 -18.40
C LEU A 81 1.81 -7.79 -19.88
N THR A 82 0.87 -7.32 -20.67
CA THR A 82 1.05 -7.07 -22.10
C THR A 82 0.82 -5.60 -22.38
N GLY A 83 1.51 -5.06 -23.37
CA GLY A 83 1.47 -3.64 -23.69
C GLY A 83 2.83 -3.14 -24.12
N LYS A 84 2.85 -1.97 -24.76
CA LYS A 84 4.10 -1.31 -25.12
C LYS A 84 4.61 -0.52 -23.92
N ALA A 85 5.94 -0.41 -23.80
CA ALA A 85 6.52 0.55 -22.87
C ALA A 85 6.15 1.98 -23.33
N PRO A 86 5.69 2.85 -22.42
CA PRO A 86 5.51 4.27 -22.73
C PRO A 86 6.85 4.90 -23.11
N MET A 87 6.81 5.87 -24.02
CA MET A 87 7.97 6.69 -24.36
C MET A 87 7.96 7.96 -23.52
N ALA A 88 9.04 8.19 -22.81
CA ALA A 88 9.25 9.42 -22.06
C ALA A 88 9.81 10.53 -22.94
N HIS A 89 9.43 11.75 -22.62
CA HIS A 89 9.90 12.97 -23.22
C HIS A 89 10.53 13.84 -22.13
N PHE A 90 11.83 14.11 -22.30
CA PHE A 90 12.60 14.94 -21.39
C PHE A 90 13.26 16.09 -22.15
N ALA A 91 13.23 17.28 -21.54
CA ALA A 91 14.15 18.36 -21.85
C ALA A 91 15.41 18.18 -21.00
N GLU A 92 16.55 18.63 -21.52
CA GLU A 92 17.83 18.55 -20.83
C GLU A 92 18.34 19.97 -20.54
N THR A 93 18.84 20.20 -19.33
CA THR A 93 19.57 21.45 -18.99
C THR A 93 20.79 21.08 -18.17
N GLY A 94 21.97 21.23 -18.78
CA GLY A 94 23.20 20.65 -18.21
C GLY A 94 23.11 19.12 -18.21
N SER A 95 23.26 18.50 -17.05
CA SER A 95 23.14 17.04 -16.87
C SER A 95 21.81 16.60 -16.22
N VAL A 96 20.84 17.50 -16.13
CA VAL A 96 19.54 17.23 -15.49
C VAL A 96 18.45 17.10 -16.54
N PHE A 97 17.68 16.02 -16.44
CA PHE A 97 16.51 15.78 -17.28
C PHE A 97 15.24 16.32 -16.60
N PHE A 98 14.38 16.97 -17.38
CA PHE A 98 13.12 17.56 -16.94
C PHE A 98 11.98 16.92 -17.75
N PRO A 99 11.04 16.20 -17.11
CA PRO A 99 9.93 15.61 -17.83
C PRO A 99 9.10 16.71 -18.49
N THR A 100 8.85 16.61 -19.79
CA THR A 100 8.08 17.62 -20.55
C THR A 100 6.60 17.31 -20.65
N ASP A 101 6.20 16.11 -20.21
CA ASP A 101 4.81 15.71 -20.10
C ASP A 101 4.54 14.94 -18.81
N TYR A 102 3.25 14.72 -18.60
CA TYR A 102 2.73 14.08 -17.39
C TYR A 102 3.20 12.62 -17.26
N ILE A 103 3.15 11.82 -18.33
CA ILE A 103 3.55 10.40 -18.29
C ILE A 103 5.03 10.25 -17.92
N SER A 104 5.89 11.09 -18.49
CA SER A 104 7.32 11.11 -18.19
C SER A 104 7.59 11.46 -16.72
N ALA A 105 6.82 12.41 -16.17
CA ALA A 105 6.89 12.76 -14.76
C ALA A 105 6.43 11.61 -13.85
N GLN A 106 5.34 10.92 -14.21
CA GLN A 106 4.89 9.72 -13.48
C GLN A 106 5.96 8.64 -13.47
N MET A 107 6.52 8.30 -14.63
CA MET A 107 7.52 7.25 -14.79
C MET A 107 8.77 7.53 -13.94
N ALA A 108 9.33 8.73 -14.03
CA ALA A 108 10.50 9.12 -13.25
C ALA A 108 10.21 9.13 -11.74
N THR A 109 9.02 9.59 -11.34
CA THR A 109 8.61 9.64 -9.93
C THR A 109 8.42 8.24 -9.34
N ILE A 110 7.68 7.36 -10.04
CA ILE A 110 7.51 5.97 -9.62
C ILE A 110 8.86 5.27 -9.58
N TYR A 111 9.72 5.42 -10.59
CA TYR A 111 11.05 4.81 -10.59
C TYR A 111 11.86 5.21 -9.35
N TYR A 112 11.91 6.51 -9.04
CA TYR A 112 12.60 7.05 -7.87
C TYR A 112 12.06 6.47 -6.55
N HIS A 113 10.75 6.36 -6.41
CA HIS A 113 10.18 5.79 -5.20
C HIS A 113 10.42 4.27 -5.10
N MET A 114 10.32 3.54 -6.22
CA MET A 114 10.56 2.09 -6.26
C MET A 114 12.01 1.72 -5.95
N GLN A 115 13.02 2.49 -6.38
CA GLN A 115 14.41 2.24 -5.96
C GLN A 115 14.61 2.43 -4.45
N ASN A 116 13.94 3.41 -3.85
CA ASN A 116 14.04 3.69 -2.43
C ASN A 116 13.31 2.61 -1.61
N LEU A 117 12.17 2.14 -2.10
CA LEU A 117 11.41 1.04 -1.52
C LEU A 117 12.19 -0.29 -1.64
N ALA A 118 12.88 -0.54 -2.76
CA ALA A 118 13.77 -1.69 -2.89
C ALA A 118 14.93 -1.66 -1.87
N ALA A 119 15.52 -0.48 -1.65
CA ALA A 119 16.54 -0.30 -0.63
C ALA A 119 15.96 -0.52 0.79
N PHE A 120 14.76 -0.02 1.05
CA PHE A 120 14.05 -0.23 2.31
C PHE A 120 13.73 -1.70 2.56
N ASP A 121 13.23 -2.43 1.55
CA ASP A 121 12.97 -3.87 1.59
C ASP A 121 14.23 -4.64 2.01
N ASN A 122 15.40 -4.28 1.49
CA ASN A 122 16.67 -4.89 1.91
C ASN A 122 16.98 -4.64 3.40
N GLN A 123 16.78 -3.41 3.89
CA GLN A 123 17.05 -3.05 5.28
C GLN A 123 16.13 -3.77 6.29
N ILE A 124 14.89 -4.09 5.88
CA ILE A 124 13.92 -4.79 6.73
C ILE A 124 13.93 -6.33 6.56
N GLY A 125 14.84 -6.86 5.74
CA GLY A 125 14.92 -8.31 5.48
C GLY A 125 13.81 -8.86 4.57
N ALA A 126 13.24 -8.00 3.73
CA ALA A 126 12.24 -8.32 2.70
C ALA A 126 12.79 -8.23 1.27
N GLY A 127 14.08 -7.93 1.08
CA GLY A 127 14.69 -7.71 -0.24
C GLY A 127 14.54 -8.87 -1.25
N SER A 128 14.35 -10.10 -0.77
CA SER A 128 14.13 -11.29 -1.60
C SER A 128 12.66 -11.64 -1.82
N VAL A 129 11.72 -10.87 -1.24
CA VAL A 129 10.28 -11.14 -1.37
C VAL A 129 9.79 -10.67 -2.74
N ASN A 130 10.19 -9.48 -3.14
CA ASN A 130 9.81 -8.90 -4.43
C ASN A 130 10.78 -9.25 -5.56
N THR A 131 10.22 -9.42 -6.75
CA THR A 131 10.98 -9.60 -7.99
C THR A 131 11.24 -8.22 -8.59
N TRP A 132 12.47 -7.97 -9.02
CA TRP A 132 12.91 -6.73 -9.63
C TRP A 132 13.45 -7.01 -11.04
N PRO A 133 13.22 -6.11 -12.03
CA PRO A 133 12.42 -4.89 -11.94
C PRO A 133 10.93 -5.18 -11.79
N ARG A 134 10.21 -4.28 -11.10
CA ARG A 134 8.77 -4.38 -10.90
C ARG A 134 8.01 -3.96 -12.16
N ALA A 135 6.99 -4.73 -12.52
CA ALA A 135 6.07 -4.34 -13.58
C ALA A 135 5.12 -3.24 -13.09
N VAL A 136 5.01 -2.16 -13.84
CA VAL A 136 4.14 -1.03 -13.52
C VAL A 136 3.27 -0.68 -14.73
N GLY A 137 1.96 -0.77 -14.57
CA GLY A 137 0.96 -0.33 -15.55
C GLY A 137 0.56 1.11 -15.33
N LEU A 138 0.68 1.93 -16.37
CA LEU A 138 0.20 3.32 -16.41
C LEU A 138 -1.02 3.42 -17.30
N GLU A 139 -1.93 4.35 -16.99
CA GLU A 139 -3.18 4.55 -17.72
C GLU A 139 -3.95 3.22 -17.90
N THR A 140 -3.98 2.41 -16.84
CA THR A 140 -4.60 1.08 -16.83
C THR A 140 -6.12 1.24 -16.92
N ILE A 141 -6.72 0.68 -17.96
CA ILE A 141 -8.15 0.81 -18.22
C ILE A 141 -8.88 -0.35 -17.56
N ILE A 142 -9.74 -0.04 -16.60
CA ILE A 142 -10.57 -1.03 -15.90
C ILE A 142 -12.02 -0.66 -16.11
N LYS A 143 -12.76 -1.58 -16.72
CA LYS A 143 -14.19 -1.41 -16.96
C LYS A 143 -14.96 -1.76 -15.68
N GLU A 144 -15.87 -0.89 -15.29
CA GLU A 144 -16.87 -1.07 -14.23
C GLU A 144 -18.27 -0.89 -14.84
N GLU A 145 -19.33 -1.18 -14.08
CA GLU A 145 -20.71 -1.08 -14.58
C GLU A 145 -21.03 0.34 -15.11
N ASP A 146 -20.62 1.37 -14.36
CA ASP A 146 -20.88 2.78 -14.66
C ASP A 146 -19.77 3.48 -15.47
N GLY A 147 -18.82 2.73 -16.03
CA GLY A 147 -17.80 3.27 -16.92
C GLY A 147 -16.40 2.71 -16.71
N PHE A 148 -15.42 3.59 -16.57
CA PHE A 148 -14.03 3.20 -16.32
C PHE A 148 -13.59 3.68 -14.95
N ARG A 149 -12.93 2.81 -14.19
CA ARG A 149 -12.30 3.18 -12.92
C ARG A 149 -11.30 4.31 -13.15
N LYS A 150 -11.36 5.33 -12.31
CA LYS A 150 -10.47 6.50 -12.34
C LYS A 150 -9.99 6.81 -10.94
N ASN A 151 -8.93 7.62 -10.85
CA ASN A 151 -8.40 8.12 -9.57
C ASN A 151 -8.10 7.00 -8.57
N ASN A 152 -7.46 5.92 -9.04
CA ASN A 152 -7.09 4.82 -8.17
C ASN A 152 -5.67 4.29 -8.49
N ALA A 153 -5.10 3.57 -7.55
CA ALA A 153 -4.03 2.63 -7.80
C ALA A 153 -4.34 1.32 -7.06
N PHE A 154 -3.71 0.24 -7.49
CA PHE A 154 -3.81 -1.05 -6.81
C PHE A 154 -2.64 -1.94 -7.22
N TYR A 155 -2.30 -2.91 -6.38
CA TYR A 155 -1.44 -4.03 -6.75
C TYR A 155 -2.26 -5.21 -7.28
N ASP A 156 -1.86 -5.77 -8.42
CA ASP A 156 -2.40 -7.01 -8.99
C ASP A 156 -1.48 -8.20 -8.64
N GLY A 157 -2.01 -9.12 -7.83
CA GLY A 157 -1.28 -10.29 -7.40
C GLY A 157 -1.09 -11.35 -8.49
N GLN A 158 -1.97 -11.38 -9.50
CA GLN A 158 -1.88 -12.35 -10.60
C GLN A 158 -0.73 -12.01 -11.55
N THR A 159 -0.56 -10.74 -11.88
CA THR A 159 0.51 -10.26 -12.79
C THR A 159 1.75 -9.76 -12.06
N ASP A 160 1.72 -9.78 -10.72
CA ASP A 160 2.75 -9.23 -9.83
C ASP A 160 3.13 -7.77 -10.18
N ALA A 161 2.12 -6.94 -10.43
CA ALA A 161 2.29 -5.60 -10.96
C ALA A 161 1.56 -4.52 -10.16
N MET A 162 2.09 -3.30 -10.20
CA MET A 162 1.41 -2.11 -9.68
C MET A 162 0.67 -1.41 -10.81
N MET A 163 -0.59 -1.06 -10.58
CA MET A 163 -1.47 -0.47 -11.57
C MET A 163 -1.89 0.91 -11.15
N PHE A 164 -1.64 1.88 -12.02
CA PHE A 164 -2.13 3.24 -11.91
C PHE A 164 -3.17 3.46 -13.00
N VAL A 165 -4.41 3.75 -12.60
CA VAL A 165 -5.50 4.07 -13.54
C VAL A 165 -5.49 5.56 -13.86
N PRO A 166 -6.15 6.00 -14.95
CA PRO A 166 -6.21 7.42 -15.29
C PRO A 166 -6.67 8.29 -14.12
N PHE A 167 -5.91 9.35 -13.84
CA PHE A 167 -6.23 10.35 -12.82
C PHE A 167 -6.86 11.58 -13.48
N THR A 168 -8.06 11.95 -13.04
CA THR A 168 -8.85 13.05 -13.64
C THR A 168 -9.18 14.17 -12.65
N ASN A 169 -8.80 14.02 -11.38
CA ASN A 169 -8.98 15.10 -10.40
C ASN A 169 -7.94 16.21 -10.58
N GLN A 170 -8.18 17.36 -9.95
CA GLN A 170 -7.26 18.51 -9.98
C GLN A 170 -6.15 18.44 -8.91
N ASP A 171 -6.25 17.46 -8.00
CA ASP A 171 -5.29 17.24 -6.92
C ASP A 171 -3.97 16.63 -7.43
N LEU A 172 -3.02 16.35 -6.52
CA LEU A 172 -1.78 15.68 -6.89
C LEU A 172 -2.10 14.28 -7.43
N PRO A 173 -1.67 13.93 -8.65
CA PRO A 173 -1.95 12.60 -9.18
C PRO A 173 -1.37 11.47 -8.33
N ILE A 174 -2.11 10.36 -8.26
CA ILE A 174 -1.78 9.21 -7.39
C ILE A 174 -0.40 8.62 -7.70
N SER A 175 -0.02 8.56 -8.98
CA SER A 175 1.28 8.12 -9.47
C SER A 175 2.46 9.02 -9.05
N VAL A 176 2.19 10.17 -8.44
CA VAL A 176 3.18 11.10 -7.89
C VAL A 176 3.17 11.12 -6.36
N ASN A 177 2.12 10.57 -5.74
CA ASN A 177 1.98 10.55 -4.29
C ASN A 177 2.85 9.46 -3.68
N ALA A 178 3.95 9.87 -3.03
CA ALA A 178 4.93 8.99 -2.41
C ALA A 178 4.30 8.01 -1.40
N GLY A 179 3.31 8.46 -0.64
CA GLY A 179 2.63 7.64 0.36
C GLY A 179 1.75 6.56 -0.28
N ILE A 180 1.05 6.89 -1.36
CA ILE A 180 0.25 5.91 -2.10
C ILE A 180 1.16 4.91 -2.81
N ILE A 181 2.26 5.34 -3.44
CA ILE A 181 3.21 4.40 -4.07
C ILE A 181 3.76 3.40 -3.04
N ALA A 182 4.13 3.86 -1.85
CA ALA A 182 4.60 2.99 -0.77
C ALA A 182 3.50 2.06 -0.23
N HIS A 183 2.25 2.54 -0.14
CA HIS A 183 1.08 1.74 0.22
C HIS A 183 0.85 0.61 -0.80
N GLU A 184 0.82 0.94 -2.09
CA GLU A 184 0.66 -0.05 -3.17
C GLU A 184 1.81 -1.05 -3.25
N HIS A 185 3.05 -0.59 -3.02
CA HIS A 185 4.21 -1.48 -2.92
C HIS A 185 4.04 -2.48 -1.77
N PHE A 186 3.52 -2.06 -0.61
CA PHE A 186 3.33 -2.97 0.52
C PHE A 186 2.35 -4.12 0.21
N HIS A 187 1.29 -3.87 -0.55
CA HIS A 187 0.35 -4.92 -0.95
C HIS A 187 1.04 -6.09 -1.66
N SER A 188 2.15 -5.84 -2.37
CA SER A 188 2.95 -6.91 -2.97
C SER A 188 3.66 -7.80 -1.95
N LEU A 189 4.20 -7.20 -0.88
CA LEU A 189 4.82 -7.94 0.22
C LEU A 189 3.76 -8.78 0.93
N PHE A 190 2.60 -8.18 1.24
CA PHE A 190 1.50 -8.87 1.90
C PHE A 190 0.94 -10.00 1.03
N TYR A 191 0.80 -9.79 -0.27
CA TYR A 191 0.34 -10.83 -1.18
C TYR A 191 1.26 -12.04 -1.18
N LYS A 192 2.57 -11.82 -1.33
CA LYS A 192 3.57 -12.89 -1.44
C LYS A 192 3.81 -13.63 -0.12
N LEU A 193 3.75 -12.91 1.00
CA LEU A 193 3.95 -13.50 2.32
C LEU A 193 2.68 -14.08 2.92
N VAL A 194 1.48 -13.60 2.56
CA VAL A 194 0.23 -13.96 3.26
C VAL A 194 -0.86 -14.42 2.30
N LEU A 195 -1.35 -13.54 1.41
CA LEU A 195 -2.57 -13.84 0.64
C LEU A 195 -2.40 -15.03 -0.30
N LYS A 196 -1.23 -15.19 -0.93
CA LYS A 196 -0.96 -16.35 -1.79
C LYS A 196 -1.15 -17.66 -1.03
N THR A 197 -0.65 -17.74 0.21
CA THR A 197 -0.84 -18.92 1.07
C THR A 197 -2.29 -19.07 1.51
N ALA A 198 -2.98 -17.98 1.86
CA ALA A 198 -4.40 -18.02 2.22
C ALA A 198 -5.27 -18.58 1.09
N VAL A 199 -5.04 -18.10 -0.14
CA VAL A 199 -5.72 -18.58 -1.35
C VAL A 199 -5.39 -20.05 -1.64
N GLN A 200 -4.12 -20.43 -1.64
CA GLN A 200 -3.68 -21.81 -1.93
C GLN A 200 -4.23 -22.84 -0.92
N ASN A 201 -4.50 -22.42 0.31
CA ASN A 201 -5.05 -23.27 1.36
C ASN A 201 -6.56 -23.06 1.58
N ASN A 202 -7.26 -22.41 0.63
CA ASN A 202 -8.71 -22.14 0.69
C ASN A 202 -9.16 -21.48 2.00
N LYS A 203 -8.36 -20.56 2.56
CA LYS A 203 -8.68 -19.84 3.80
C LYS A 203 -9.50 -18.56 3.60
N VAL A 204 -9.65 -18.15 2.35
CA VAL A 204 -10.44 -17.00 1.87
C VAL A 204 -11.24 -17.43 0.63
N LEU A 205 -12.29 -16.69 0.27
CA LEU A 205 -13.13 -17.04 -0.89
C LEU A 205 -12.61 -16.46 -2.20
N THR A 206 -12.02 -15.26 -2.16
CA THR A 206 -11.58 -14.57 -3.38
C THR A 206 -10.09 -14.72 -3.66
N ASN A 207 -9.76 -14.82 -4.94
CA ASN A 207 -8.41 -14.52 -5.41
C ASN A 207 -8.23 -13.01 -5.32
N ALA A 208 -7.61 -12.56 -4.23
CA ALA A 208 -7.40 -11.14 -3.99
C ALA A 208 -6.60 -10.50 -5.14
N ALA A 209 -7.25 -9.55 -5.83
CA ALA A 209 -6.67 -8.59 -6.77
C ALA A 209 -6.18 -9.16 -8.12
N SER A 210 -7.12 -9.49 -9.01
CA SER A 210 -6.86 -9.54 -10.46
C SER A 210 -7.51 -8.35 -11.17
N ILE A 211 -6.81 -7.78 -12.16
CA ILE A 211 -7.34 -6.74 -13.08
C ILE A 211 -8.51 -7.27 -13.92
N HIS A 212 -8.63 -8.60 -14.02
CA HIS A 212 -9.58 -9.26 -14.90
C HIS A 212 -11.03 -9.24 -14.39
N ASP A 213 -11.30 -8.83 -13.15
CA ASP A 213 -12.61 -9.04 -12.51
C ASP A 213 -13.47 -7.77 -12.39
N GLY A 214 -13.43 -6.91 -13.41
CA GLY A 214 -14.55 -6.01 -13.73
C GLY A 214 -15.77 -6.75 -14.32
N ALA A 215 -15.65 -8.06 -14.53
CA ALA A 215 -16.76 -8.95 -14.85
C ALA A 215 -16.62 -10.19 -13.97
N SER A 216 -17.29 -10.17 -12.82
CA SER A 216 -17.64 -11.37 -12.07
C SER A 216 -16.46 -12.32 -11.84
N LEU A 217 -15.84 -12.23 -10.65
CA LEU A 217 -15.50 -13.46 -9.94
C LEU A 217 -16.80 -14.26 -9.82
N GLU A 218 -17.17 -15.01 -10.87
CA GLU A 218 -17.93 -16.22 -10.69
C GLU A 218 -17.01 -17.01 -9.77
N LEU A 219 -17.31 -16.93 -8.47
CA LEU A 219 -17.16 -18.06 -7.57
C LEU A 219 -17.45 -19.23 -8.49
N LYS A 220 -16.43 -20.04 -8.84
CA LYS A 220 -16.73 -21.33 -9.44
C LYS A 220 -17.81 -21.87 -8.52
N PRO A 221 -19.08 -21.97 -8.97
CA PRO A 221 -20.16 -22.26 -8.06
C PRO A 221 -19.67 -23.50 -7.37
N ALA A 222 -19.56 -23.46 -6.04
CA ALA A 222 -19.11 -24.60 -5.26
C ALA A 222 -20.01 -25.74 -5.70
N SER A 223 -19.55 -26.51 -6.67
CA SER A 223 -20.45 -27.27 -7.53
C SER A 223 -20.68 -28.50 -6.71
N LYS A 224 -21.75 -28.44 -5.92
CA LYS A 224 -22.27 -29.51 -5.07
C LYS A 224 -21.41 -29.85 -3.85
N MET A 225 -21.23 -28.90 -2.93
CA MET A 225 -21.02 -29.25 -1.50
C MET A 225 -22.28 -28.90 -0.69
N GLN A 226 -23.36 -29.65 -0.91
CA GLN A 226 -24.61 -29.61 -0.13
C GLN A 226 -24.46 -30.31 1.23
N ASN A 227 -23.55 -29.83 2.09
CA ASN A 227 -23.49 -30.27 3.49
C ASN A 227 -23.54 -29.04 4.40
N GLN A 228 -24.25 -29.11 5.52
CA GLN A 228 -24.33 -28.01 6.50
C GLN A 228 -22.95 -27.57 7.03
N ASN A 229 -21.93 -28.45 6.95
CA ASN A 229 -20.53 -28.09 7.23
C ASN A 229 -19.99 -27.01 6.28
N THR A 230 -20.58 -26.83 5.09
CA THR A 230 -20.15 -25.83 4.10
C THR A 230 -20.46 -24.41 4.55
N GLU A 231 -21.58 -24.18 5.24
CA GLU A 231 -21.98 -22.82 5.66
C GLU A 231 -21.09 -22.27 6.77
N ALA A 232 -20.77 -23.09 7.77
CA ALA A 232 -19.86 -22.71 8.84
C ALA A 232 -18.44 -22.42 8.31
N VAL A 233 -17.93 -23.27 7.40
CA VAL A 233 -16.64 -23.06 6.74
C VAL A 233 -16.66 -21.79 5.89
N GLN A 234 -17.72 -21.54 5.12
CA GLN A 234 -17.85 -20.34 4.30
C GLN A 234 -17.85 -19.07 5.16
N LYS A 235 -18.57 -19.07 6.30
CA LYS A 235 -18.56 -17.95 7.24
C LYS A 235 -17.16 -17.67 7.80
N VAL A 236 -16.42 -18.72 8.13
CA VAL A 236 -15.01 -18.59 8.58
C VAL A 236 -14.11 -18.04 7.47
N GLN A 237 -14.31 -18.45 6.22
CA GLN A 237 -13.56 -17.93 5.07
C GLN A 237 -13.87 -16.45 4.82
N LEU A 238 -15.14 -16.04 4.92
CA LEU A 238 -15.55 -14.62 4.85
C LEU A 238 -14.92 -13.80 5.99
N TYR A 239 -14.88 -14.37 7.20
CA TYR A 239 -14.21 -13.76 8.34
C TYR A 239 -12.72 -13.53 8.08
N ASN A 240 -12.01 -14.59 7.66
CA ASN A 240 -10.60 -14.51 7.34
C ASN A 240 -10.34 -13.53 6.20
N GLU A 241 -11.20 -13.47 5.19
CA GLU A 241 -11.09 -12.53 4.08
C GLU A 241 -11.25 -11.08 4.56
N ALA A 242 -12.27 -10.78 5.36
CA ALA A 242 -12.48 -9.45 5.92
C ALA A 242 -11.32 -9.01 6.82
N TYR A 243 -10.84 -9.92 7.69
CA TYR A 243 -9.71 -9.65 8.56
C TYR A 243 -8.42 -9.42 7.77
N LEU A 244 -8.06 -10.33 6.86
CA LEU A 244 -6.82 -10.22 6.08
C LEU A 244 -6.82 -8.99 5.16
N ARG A 245 -7.94 -8.65 4.53
CA ARG A 245 -8.07 -7.40 3.76
C ARG A 245 -7.87 -6.19 4.67
N GLY A 246 -8.52 -6.16 5.83
CA GLY A 246 -8.34 -5.07 6.78
C GLY A 246 -6.89 -4.92 7.23
N VAL A 247 -6.24 -6.00 7.66
CA VAL A 247 -4.83 -5.98 8.07
C VAL A 247 -3.93 -5.55 6.90
N ASN A 248 -4.19 -6.01 5.68
CA ASN A 248 -3.46 -5.58 4.49
C ASN A 248 -3.55 -4.05 4.28
N GLU A 249 -4.77 -3.49 4.24
CA GLU A 249 -4.99 -2.04 4.09
C GLU A 249 -4.36 -1.23 5.22
N GLY A 250 -4.54 -1.66 6.47
CA GLY A 250 -4.00 -0.97 7.63
C GLY A 250 -2.48 -0.93 7.66
N ILE A 251 -1.82 -2.06 7.36
CA ILE A 251 -0.36 -2.08 7.33
C ILE A 251 0.17 -1.33 6.10
N ALA A 252 -0.54 -1.35 4.97
CA ALA A 252 -0.20 -0.53 3.81
C ALA A 252 -0.24 0.97 4.13
N ASP A 253 -1.23 1.45 4.90
CA ASP A 253 -1.29 2.82 5.41
C ASP A 253 -0.12 3.14 6.36
N PHE A 254 0.24 2.21 7.23
CA PHE A 254 1.44 2.33 8.05
C PHE A 254 2.71 2.41 7.19
N TRP A 255 2.79 1.70 6.07
CA TRP A 255 3.90 1.78 5.11
C TRP A 255 3.98 3.15 4.45
N GLY A 256 2.84 3.69 3.99
CA GLY A 256 2.74 5.04 3.46
C GLY A 256 3.28 6.09 4.43
N TRP A 257 2.89 6.03 5.70
CA TRP A 257 3.42 6.92 6.75
C TRP A 257 4.89 6.65 7.09
N THR A 258 5.30 5.38 7.13
CA THR A 258 6.69 5.01 7.41
C THR A 258 7.62 5.64 6.36
N TYR A 259 7.18 5.65 5.11
CA TYR A 259 7.92 6.22 3.99
C TYR A 259 7.90 7.76 3.96
N THR A 260 6.78 8.39 4.30
CA THR A 260 6.56 9.84 4.08
C THR A 260 6.55 10.74 5.31
N GLU A 261 6.36 10.16 6.51
CA GLU A 261 6.05 10.89 7.76
C GLU A 261 4.71 11.63 7.78
N ASP A 262 3.95 11.61 6.69
CA ASP A 262 2.65 12.25 6.60
C ASP A 262 1.54 11.32 7.12
N ILE A 263 0.92 11.71 8.24
CA ILE A 263 -0.17 10.94 8.86
C ILE A 263 -1.46 10.96 8.01
N ASN A 264 -1.51 11.83 7.01
CA ASN A 264 -2.63 12.08 6.11
C ASN A 264 -2.17 12.10 4.65
N PHE A 265 -1.20 11.26 4.25
CA PHE A 265 -0.64 11.27 2.88
C PHE A 265 -1.71 11.13 1.76
N MET A 266 -2.88 10.57 2.07
CA MET A 266 -4.03 10.51 1.16
C MET A 266 -4.58 11.89 0.76
N LYS A 267 -4.38 12.93 1.61
CA LYS A 267 -4.91 14.29 1.40
C LYS A 267 -4.47 14.90 0.06
N TRP A 268 -3.31 14.50 -0.44
CA TRP A 268 -2.72 15.06 -1.65
C TRP A 268 -3.42 14.63 -2.92
N SER A 269 -4.01 13.43 -2.96
CA SER A 269 -4.58 12.85 -4.19
C SER A 269 -6.06 12.48 -4.04
N LEU A 270 -6.46 12.18 -2.82
CA LEU A 270 -7.73 11.54 -2.46
C LEU A 270 -8.27 12.17 -1.16
N PRO A 271 -8.50 13.50 -1.12
CA PRO A 271 -8.87 14.22 0.10
C PRO A 271 -10.16 13.71 0.77
N ALA A 272 -11.09 13.14 -0.01
CA ALA A 272 -12.33 12.54 0.51
C ALA A 272 -12.08 11.36 1.47
N TYR A 273 -10.93 10.70 1.39
CA TYR A 273 -10.61 9.50 2.17
C TYR A 273 -9.80 9.80 3.45
N VAL A 274 -9.47 11.06 3.72
CA VAL A 274 -8.62 11.44 4.87
C VAL A 274 -9.26 11.07 6.21
N GLY A 275 -10.57 11.23 6.35
CA GLY A 275 -11.29 10.98 7.60
C GLY A 275 -11.12 9.55 8.13
N ASP A 276 -11.28 8.57 7.24
CA ASP A 276 -11.26 7.15 7.61
C ASP A 276 -9.86 6.56 7.70
N ARG A 277 -8.88 7.21 7.07
CA ARG A 277 -7.50 6.69 6.91
C ARG A 277 -6.43 7.49 7.66
N THR A 278 -6.80 8.56 8.36
CA THR A 278 -5.84 9.31 9.18
C THR A 278 -5.18 8.44 10.25
N LEU A 279 -3.86 8.55 10.39
CA LEU A 279 -3.08 7.84 11.41
C LEU A 279 -2.92 8.64 12.72
N ALA A 280 -3.75 9.66 12.92
CA ALA A 280 -3.93 10.26 14.23
C ALA A 280 -4.63 9.27 15.18
N LEU A 281 -4.13 9.14 16.41
CA LEU A 281 -4.70 8.28 17.43
C LEU A 281 -4.95 9.10 18.70
N SER A 282 -6.22 9.28 19.07
CA SER A 282 -6.59 9.86 20.35
C SER A 282 -6.36 8.86 21.48
N GLU A 283 -6.22 9.34 22.72
CA GLU A 283 -6.11 8.46 23.90
C GLU A 283 -7.29 7.49 24.02
N SER A 284 -8.51 7.96 23.71
CA SER A 284 -9.73 7.15 23.71
C SER A 284 -9.75 6.06 22.63
N GLY A 285 -8.96 6.22 21.57
CA GLY A 285 -8.82 5.24 20.50
C GLY A 285 -7.81 4.14 20.80
N ILE A 286 -6.94 4.32 21.81
CA ILE A 286 -5.93 3.32 22.18
C ILE A 286 -6.65 2.05 22.66
N GLY A 287 -6.27 0.91 22.08
CA GLY A 287 -6.84 -0.40 22.39
C GLY A 287 -8.09 -0.75 21.59
N ARG A 288 -8.69 0.19 20.83
CA ARG A 288 -9.91 -0.09 20.07
C ARG A 288 -9.59 -0.66 18.69
N TYR A 289 -10.16 -1.80 18.33
CA TYR A 289 -10.12 -2.41 17.00
C TYR A 289 -11.36 -3.29 16.77
N GLN A 290 -11.54 -3.84 15.57
CA GLN A 290 -12.64 -4.78 15.31
C GLN A 290 -12.30 -6.16 15.89
N THR A 291 -13.04 -6.59 16.92
CA THR A 291 -12.87 -7.91 17.52
C THR A 291 -13.37 -9.00 16.58
N LYS A 292 -13.03 -10.27 16.87
CA LYS A 292 -13.53 -11.41 16.09
C LYS A 292 -15.06 -11.40 15.97
N SER A 293 -15.75 -11.29 17.11
CA SER A 293 -17.22 -11.22 17.14
C SER A 293 -17.75 -10.00 16.38
N GLY A 294 -17.09 -8.84 16.47
CA GLY A 294 -17.49 -7.64 15.73
C GLY A 294 -17.45 -7.84 14.21
N ILE A 295 -16.40 -8.48 13.70
CA ILE A 295 -16.26 -8.79 12.27
C ILE A 295 -17.31 -9.85 11.85
N GLU A 296 -17.51 -10.90 12.64
CA GLU A 296 -18.51 -11.95 12.38
C GLU A 296 -19.94 -11.37 12.29
N ILE A 297 -20.31 -10.47 13.21
CA ILE A 297 -21.60 -9.77 13.18
C ILE A 297 -21.75 -8.94 11.91
N GLN A 298 -20.70 -8.24 11.46
CA GLN A 298 -20.78 -7.46 10.23
C GLN A 298 -20.90 -8.33 8.98
N ILE A 299 -20.27 -9.51 8.97
CA ILE A 299 -20.44 -10.49 7.89
C ILE A 299 -21.88 -10.98 7.84
N ASP A 300 -22.46 -11.33 8.98
CA ASP A 300 -23.88 -11.72 9.05
C ASP A 300 -24.79 -10.62 8.51
N ASN A 301 -24.51 -9.35 8.86
CA ASN A 301 -25.24 -8.20 8.32
C ASN A 301 -25.08 -8.08 6.79
N PHE A 302 -23.88 -8.24 6.25
CA PHE A 302 -23.65 -8.17 4.80
C PHE A 302 -24.36 -9.30 4.07
N GLN A 303 -24.32 -10.53 4.59
CA GLN A 303 -25.07 -11.66 4.03
C GLN A 303 -26.59 -11.41 4.01
N ALA A 304 -27.11 -10.71 5.03
CA ALA A 304 -28.53 -10.39 5.12
C ALA A 304 -28.98 -9.22 4.23
N THR A 305 -28.07 -8.31 3.85
CA THR A 305 -28.44 -7.01 3.25
C THR A 305 -27.84 -6.73 1.88
N SER A 306 -26.78 -7.43 1.48
CA SER A 306 -26.04 -7.16 0.25
C SER A 306 -26.11 -8.34 -0.71
N SER A 307 -26.45 -8.08 -1.97
CA SER A 307 -26.26 -9.04 -3.06
C SER A 307 -24.79 -9.23 -3.42
N GLU A 308 -23.91 -8.31 -3.00
CA GLU A 308 -22.49 -8.27 -3.34
C GLU A 308 -21.63 -8.17 -2.08
N ILE A 309 -21.63 -9.24 -1.28
CA ILE A 309 -20.89 -9.27 -0.01
C ILE A 309 -19.41 -8.88 -0.14
N HIS A 310 -18.76 -9.20 -1.27
CA HIS A 310 -17.36 -8.84 -1.50
C HIS A 310 -17.13 -7.33 -1.56
N ASN A 311 -18.03 -6.58 -2.20
CA ASN A 311 -17.94 -5.12 -2.25
C ASN A 311 -18.14 -4.51 -0.86
N SER A 312 -19.07 -5.05 -0.07
CA SER A 312 -19.25 -4.65 1.33
C SER A 312 -18.02 -4.94 2.20
N ILE A 313 -17.38 -6.11 2.04
CA ILE A 313 -16.13 -6.45 2.73
C ILE A 313 -14.98 -5.51 2.32
N MET A 314 -14.89 -5.19 1.03
CA MET A 314 -13.88 -4.24 0.53
C MET A 314 -14.04 -2.87 1.21
N SER A 315 -15.25 -2.31 1.29
CA SER A 315 -15.45 -1.03 1.99
C SER A 315 -15.19 -1.14 3.50
N TYR A 316 -15.50 -2.29 4.11
CA TYR A 316 -15.28 -2.52 5.54
C TYR A 316 -13.81 -2.70 5.94
N SER A 317 -12.92 -3.01 4.98
CA SER A 317 -11.49 -3.24 5.21
C SER A 317 -10.83 -2.12 6.03
N TYR A 318 -11.06 -0.85 5.73
CA TYR A 318 -10.48 0.28 6.49
C TYR A 318 -11.00 0.35 7.94
N THR A 319 -12.23 -0.08 8.20
CA THR A 319 -12.77 -0.14 9.57
C THR A 319 -11.99 -1.14 10.42
N VAL A 320 -11.53 -2.24 9.82
CA VAL A 320 -10.67 -3.24 10.46
C VAL A 320 -9.21 -2.78 10.48
N GLY A 321 -8.72 -2.21 9.38
CA GLY A 321 -7.31 -1.92 9.13
C GLY A 321 -6.75 -0.69 9.82
N THR A 322 -7.46 0.45 9.76
CA THR A 322 -6.95 1.72 10.30
C THR A 322 -6.52 1.63 11.78
N PRO A 323 -7.24 0.93 12.68
CA PRO A 323 -6.76 0.69 14.04
C PRO A 323 -5.39 0.01 14.14
N HIS A 324 -5.08 -0.94 13.25
CA HIS A 324 -3.79 -1.63 13.20
C HIS A 324 -2.68 -0.67 12.74
N ALA A 325 -2.96 0.18 11.74
CA ALA A 325 -2.04 1.21 11.27
C ALA A 325 -1.67 2.19 12.39
N ARG A 326 -2.69 2.68 13.11
CA ARG A 326 -2.53 3.58 14.26
C ARG A 326 -1.75 2.94 15.40
N PHE A 327 -2.01 1.66 15.68
CA PHE A 327 -1.24 0.87 16.65
C PHE A 327 0.25 0.84 16.29
N LEU A 328 0.60 0.47 15.05
CA LEU A 328 1.99 0.36 14.61
C LEU A 328 2.74 1.69 14.66
N LYS A 329 2.08 2.77 14.22
CA LYS A 329 2.64 4.13 14.33
C LYS A 329 2.88 4.53 15.79
N MET A 330 1.91 4.30 16.67
CA MET A 330 2.07 4.63 18.10
C MET A 330 3.18 3.78 18.74
N LEU A 331 3.25 2.49 18.42
CA LEU A 331 4.32 1.61 18.88
C LEU A 331 5.70 2.11 18.42
N THR A 332 5.79 2.62 17.18
CA THR A 332 7.01 3.23 16.64
C THR A 332 7.44 4.45 17.45
N ASN A 333 6.49 5.34 17.78
CA ASN A 333 6.77 6.53 18.58
C ASN A 333 7.19 6.19 20.01
N ILE A 334 6.52 5.23 20.64
CA ILE A 334 6.88 4.72 21.98
C ILE A 334 8.31 4.18 21.95
N TYR A 335 8.63 3.31 20.98
CA TYR A 335 9.96 2.76 20.83
C TYR A 335 11.03 3.84 20.64
N ALA A 336 10.78 4.84 19.78
CA ALA A 336 11.70 5.96 19.56
C ALA A 336 12.00 6.72 20.86
N ASN A 337 10.94 7.04 21.62
CA ASN A 337 11.05 7.79 22.87
C ASN A 337 11.82 6.99 23.95
N GLU A 338 11.44 5.73 24.17
CA GLU A 338 12.00 4.92 25.24
C GLU A 338 13.47 4.54 25.00
N THR A 339 13.82 4.25 23.74
CA THR A 339 15.19 3.88 23.37
C THR A 339 16.06 5.07 23.02
N LYS A 340 15.49 6.28 22.99
CA LYS A 340 16.13 7.51 22.46
C LYS A 340 16.65 7.34 21.02
N ALA A 341 16.03 6.44 20.26
CA ALA A 341 16.34 6.25 18.85
C ALA A 341 15.72 7.36 18.01
N THR A 342 16.31 7.63 16.85
CA THR A 342 15.66 8.47 15.84
C THR A 342 14.37 7.81 15.36
N ILE A 343 13.40 8.62 14.90
CA ILE A 343 12.15 8.10 14.35
C ILE A 343 12.38 7.15 13.17
N ALA A 344 13.40 7.43 12.34
CA ALA A 344 13.80 6.56 11.22
C ALA A 344 14.26 5.17 11.69
N ASN A 345 15.09 5.09 12.74
CA ASN A 345 15.54 3.81 13.28
C ASN A 345 14.39 3.04 13.96
N ALA A 346 13.47 3.76 14.63
CA ALA A 346 12.29 3.15 15.23
C ALA A 346 11.36 2.55 14.16
N LYS A 347 11.09 3.31 13.09
CA LYS A 347 10.33 2.85 11.93
C LYS A 347 10.93 1.59 11.32
N LEU A 348 12.26 1.59 11.11
CA LEU A 348 12.97 0.44 10.57
C LEU A 348 12.76 -0.81 11.45
N LYS A 349 12.91 -0.68 12.77
CA LYS A 349 12.70 -1.79 13.70
C LYS A 349 11.25 -2.28 13.68
N VAL A 350 10.25 -1.40 13.72
CA VAL A 350 8.84 -1.83 13.68
C VAL A 350 8.49 -2.45 12.33
N ALA A 351 9.02 -1.93 11.22
CA ALA A 351 8.83 -2.55 9.91
C ALA A 351 9.46 -3.95 9.82
N GLN A 352 10.64 -4.17 10.42
CA GLN A 352 11.23 -5.51 10.56
C GLN A 352 10.31 -6.45 11.35
N ASP A 353 9.77 -5.98 12.48
CA ASP A 353 8.83 -6.76 13.30
C ASP A 353 7.55 -7.08 12.50
N VAL A 354 7.07 -6.17 11.65
CA VAL A 354 5.95 -6.44 10.73
C VAL A 354 6.30 -7.55 9.74
N ILE A 355 7.48 -7.53 9.11
CA ILE A 355 7.89 -8.62 8.19
C ILE A 355 7.94 -9.97 8.91
N LEU A 356 8.41 -10.01 10.16
CA LEU A 356 8.37 -11.23 10.98
C LEU A 356 6.93 -11.66 11.30
N PHE A 357 6.03 -10.71 11.59
CA PHE A 357 4.61 -10.98 11.77
C PHE A 357 3.99 -11.59 10.51
N LEU A 358 4.24 -11.04 9.32
CA LEU A 358 3.70 -11.58 8.07
C LEU A 358 4.14 -13.02 7.82
N LYS A 359 5.41 -13.35 8.12
CA LYS A 359 5.94 -14.72 8.04
C LYS A 359 5.27 -15.66 9.07
N SER A 360 5.03 -15.18 10.28
CA SER A 360 4.29 -15.93 11.31
C SER A 360 2.83 -16.16 10.88
N LEU A 361 2.17 -15.14 10.33
CA LEU A 361 0.81 -15.24 9.81
C LEU A 361 0.70 -16.24 8.66
N GLN A 362 1.69 -16.30 7.77
CA GLN A 362 1.80 -17.33 6.73
C GLN A 362 1.82 -18.76 7.29
N GLN A 363 2.63 -18.98 8.33
CA GLN A 363 2.75 -20.28 8.99
C GLN A 363 1.43 -20.65 9.68
N ASN A 364 0.82 -19.69 10.37
CA ASN A 364 -0.48 -19.87 11.02
C ASN A 364 -1.54 -20.29 10.00
N LEU A 365 -1.64 -19.61 8.85
CA LEU A 365 -2.57 -19.95 7.77
C LEU A 365 -2.40 -21.37 7.23
N THR A 366 -1.16 -21.87 7.15
CA THR A 366 -0.86 -23.24 6.71
C THR A 366 -1.31 -24.27 7.74
N SER A 367 -1.27 -23.93 9.03
CA SER A 367 -1.68 -24.81 10.13
C SER A 367 -3.17 -24.67 10.52
N LEU A 368 -3.84 -23.63 10.04
CA LEU A 368 -5.22 -23.30 10.40
C LEU A 368 -6.16 -24.35 9.83
N LYS A 369 -7.10 -24.86 10.63
CA LYS A 369 -8.17 -25.74 10.13
C LYS A 369 -9.20 -24.94 9.34
N ASP A 370 -10.01 -25.61 8.52
CA ASP A 370 -11.01 -24.93 7.67
C ASP A 370 -12.14 -24.27 8.46
N ASP A 371 -12.40 -24.77 9.68
CA ASP A 371 -13.40 -24.27 10.62
C ASP A 371 -12.84 -23.25 11.63
N GLN A 372 -11.57 -22.84 11.48
CA GLN A 372 -10.90 -21.91 12.37
C GLN A 372 -10.68 -20.54 11.72
N GLY A 373 -11.16 -19.50 12.39
CA GLY A 373 -10.83 -18.12 12.05
C GLY A 373 -9.49 -17.70 12.64
N LEU A 374 -8.79 -16.80 11.95
CA LEU A 374 -7.62 -16.10 12.47
C LEU A 374 -7.96 -15.33 13.77
N ALA A 375 -6.95 -15.10 14.60
CA ALA A 375 -7.11 -14.28 15.80
C ALA A 375 -7.07 -12.79 15.42
N ALA A 376 -8.13 -12.04 15.72
CA ALA A 376 -8.22 -10.61 15.39
C ALA A 376 -7.13 -9.76 16.05
N ASP A 377 -6.63 -10.20 17.22
CA ASP A 377 -5.57 -9.60 18.01
C ASP A 377 -4.16 -10.12 17.67
N GLY A 378 -4.03 -10.96 16.64
CA GLY A 378 -2.79 -11.67 16.32
C GLY A 378 -1.57 -10.74 16.12
N LEU A 379 -1.76 -9.56 15.52
CA LEU A 379 -0.69 -8.56 15.37
C LEU A 379 -0.22 -8.04 16.74
N PHE A 380 -1.15 -7.71 17.63
CA PHE A 380 -0.84 -7.12 18.94
C PHE A 380 -0.13 -8.15 19.82
N GLN A 381 -0.62 -9.40 19.81
CA GLN A 381 0.00 -10.51 20.53
C GLN A 381 1.41 -10.79 19.99
N PHE A 382 1.58 -10.83 18.66
CA PHE A 382 2.89 -11.00 18.05
C PHE A 382 3.88 -9.92 18.50
N MET A 383 3.47 -8.64 18.49
CA MET A 383 4.34 -7.55 18.90
C MET A 383 4.69 -7.65 20.39
N ALA A 384 3.75 -8.05 21.25
CA ALA A 384 4.01 -8.32 22.65
C ALA A 384 5.05 -9.43 22.86
N ASP A 385 4.88 -10.56 22.18
CA ASP A 385 5.78 -11.71 22.26
C ASP A 385 7.17 -11.36 21.76
N GLN A 386 7.26 -10.60 20.66
CA GLN A 386 8.54 -10.19 20.08
C GLN A 386 9.31 -9.25 21.04
N ARG A 387 8.63 -8.31 21.71
CA ARG A 387 9.26 -7.42 22.71
C ARG A 387 9.71 -8.17 23.95
N ALA A 388 8.93 -9.15 24.40
CA ALA A 388 9.31 -10.02 25.51
C ALA A 388 10.56 -10.86 25.15
N LYS A 389 10.56 -11.48 23.96
CA LYS A 389 11.67 -12.27 23.43
C LYS A 389 12.96 -11.45 23.30
N ASP A 390 12.85 -10.23 22.76
CA ASP A 390 13.99 -9.32 22.57
C ASP A 390 14.44 -8.66 23.89
N LYS A 391 13.71 -8.88 25.00
CA LYS A 391 13.93 -8.23 26.31
C LYS A 391 13.91 -6.69 26.22
N THR A 392 13.08 -6.16 25.32
CA THR A 392 12.91 -4.71 25.10
C THR A 392 11.57 -4.19 25.63
N MET A 393 10.87 -4.97 26.45
CA MET A 393 9.60 -4.56 27.03
C MET A 393 9.85 -3.58 28.18
N THR A 394 9.29 -2.37 28.06
CA THR A 394 9.27 -1.33 29.09
C THR A 394 7.88 -1.25 29.73
N ASP A 395 7.72 -0.47 30.79
CA ASP A 395 6.40 -0.24 31.40
C ASP A 395 5.42 0.42 30.43
N GLN A 396 5.83 1.51 29.75
CA GLN A 396 4.95 2.21 28.80
C GLN A 396 4.61 1.35 27.58
N THR A 397 5.56 0.63 26.98
CA THR A 397 5.27 -0.35 25.91
C THR A 397 4.32 -1.44 26.41
N CYS A 398 4.55 -1.98 27.61
CA CYS A 398 3.69 -3.02 28.19
C CYS A 398 2.26 -2.51 28.42
N GLN A 399 2.09 -1.35 29.05
CA GLN A 399 0.78 -0.74 29.31
C GLN A 399 0.03 -0.45 28.00
N PHE A 400 0.75 0.00 26.97
CA PHE A 400 0.18 0.21 25.65
C PHE A 400 -0.32 -1.10 25.02
N LEU A 401 0.49 -2.16 25.00
CA LEU A 401 0.11 -3.47 24.47
C LEU A 401 -1.04 -4.11 25.26
N ALA A 402 -1.01 -4.01 26.59
CA ALA A 402 -2.05 -4.54 27.46
C ALA A 402 -3.43 -3.92 27.14
N LYS A 403 -3.51 -2.64 26.74
CA LYS A 403 -4.78 -2.02 26.32
C LYS A 403 -5.39 -2.69 25.09
N TYR A 404 -4.58 -3.08 24.11
CA TYR A 404 -5.06 -3.80 22.92
C TYR A 404 -5.44 -5.24 23.24
N LEU A 405 -4.59 -5.96 23.99
CA LEU A 405 -4.85 -7.36 24.35
C LEU A 405 -6.07 -7.51 25.28
N ASN A 406 -6.34 -6.52 26.13
CA ASN A 406 -7.51 -6.54 27.02
C ASN A 406 -8.81 -6.12 26.34
N TYR A 407 -8.79 -5.52 25.15
CA TYR A 407 -9.99 -5.00 24.52
C TYR A 407 -10.97 -6.09 24.09
N ALA A 408 -10.46 -7.21 23.56
CA ALA A 408 -11.26 -8.37 23.18
C ALA A 408 -11.25 -9.49 24.23
N ALA A 409 -10.62 -9.26 25.39
CA ALA A 409 -10.46 -10.29 26.40
C ALA A 409 -11.79 -10.62 27.09
N GLU A 410 -12.48 -11.66 26.61
CA GLU A 410 -13.71 -12.14 27.23
C GLU A 410 -13.48 -12.85 28.57
N LYS A 411 -12.26 -13.38 28.82
CA LYS A 411 -12.01 -14.28 29.98
C LYS A 411 -10.70 -14.06 30.75
N SER A 412 -9.67 -13.49 30.12
CA SER A 412 -8.36 -13.33 30.77
C SER A 412 -7.80 -11.92 30.54
N GLN A 413 -7.61 -11.17 31.63
CA GLN A 413 -6.97 -9.87 31.56
C GLN A 413 -5.45 -10.04 31.61
N VAL A 414 -4.77 -9.40 30.67
CA VAL A 414 -3.32 -9.23 30.65
C VAL A 414 -2.94 -8.03 31.50
N LYS A 415 -1.95 -8.19 32.38
CA LYS A 415 -1.39 -7.11 33.21
C LYS A 415 0.11 -7.00 33.00
N CYS A 416 0.66 -5.83 33.32
CA CYS A 416 2.09 -5.60 33.35
C CYS A 416 2.64 -5.93 34.74
N GLU A 417 3.59 -6.85 34.80
CA GLU A 417 4.29 -7.24 36.02
C GLU A 417 5.79 -7.12 35.82
N THR A 418 6.51 -6.68 36.86
CA THR A 418 7.98 -6.75 36.86
C THR A 418 8.41 -8.07 37.46
N LYS A 419 9.06 -8.93 36.67
CA LYS A 419 9.66 -10.20 37.10
C LYS A 419 11.14 -10.21 36.75
N ASP A 420 12.00 -10.51 37.71
CA ASP A 420 13.45 -10.57 37.53
C ASP A 420 14.03 -9.31 36.87
N ASN A 421 13.56 -8.13 37.30
CA ASN A 421 13.90 -6.81 36.73
C ASN A 421 13.50 -6.63 35.25
N GLN A 422 12.59 -7.44 34.73
CA GLN A 422 12.02 -7.30 33.39
C GLN A 422 10.51 -7.05 33.47
N VAL A 423 10.00 -6.12 32.67
CA VAL A 423 8.55 -5.94 32.53
C VAL A 423 8.03 -7.02 31.60
N VAL A 424 7.03 -7.77 32.05
CA VAL A 424 6.41 -8.86 31.29
C VAL A 424 4.89 -8.72 31.32
N LEU A 425 4.24 -9.17 30.24
CA LEU A 425 2.78 -9.30 30.18
C LEU A 425 2.39 -10.65 30.81
N THR A 426 1.53 -10.62 31.81
CA THR A 426 1.03 -11.81 32.51
C THR A 426 -0.47 -11.93 32.34
N SER A 427 -0.93 -13.13 31.99
CA SER A 427 -2.36 -13.42 31.89
C SER A 427 -2.89 -13.79 33.27
N THR A 428 -3.91 -13.08 33.72
CA THR A 428 -4.67 -13.45 34.92
C THR A 428 -5.89 -14.25 34.47
N SER A 429 -5.88 -15.55 34.76
CA SER A 429 -7.08 -16.38 34.61
C SER A 429 -8.13 -15.87 35.59
N SER A 430 -9.28 -15.41 35.11
CA SER A 430 -10.42 -15.15 35.99
C SER A 430 -10.77 -16.46 36.69
N VAL A 431 -10.65 -16.48 38.02
CA VAL A 431 -11.18 -17.60 38.80
C VAL A 431 -12.68 -17.57 38.58
N ALA A 432 -13.20 -18.54 37.81
CA ALA A 432 -14.64 -18.67 37.60
C ALA A 432 -15.30 -18.71 38.97
N SER A 433 -16.05 -17.66 39.32
CA SER A 433 -16.90 -17.65 40.50
C SER A 433 -17.91 -18.77 40.31
N LYS A 434 -17.75 -19.85 41.09
CA LYS A 434 -18.63 -21.02 41.08
C LYS A 434 -20.06 -20.66 41.41
#